data_AF-A0ABD5XPE5-F1
#
_entry.id   AF-A0ABD5XPE5-F1
#
_cell.length_a   1.000
_cell.length_b   1.000
_cell.length_c   1.000
_cell.angle_alpha   90.00
_cell.angle_beta   90.00
_cell.angle_gamma   90.00
#
_symmetry.space_group_name_H-M   'P 1'
#
loop_
_entity.id
_entity.type
_entity.pdbx_description
1 polymer ?
#
loop_
_entity_poly.entity_id
_entity_poly.type
_entity_poly.pdbx_seq_one_letter_code
_entity_poly.pdbx_strand_id
1 'polypeptide(L)'
;MDPRALVALRVVLGATLLVDVCLRARFLRFFYTDTGVLPRSVLAERFPTVAHASLYTLTGGDWWVAFLFALTGIAAGCLVAGYRTKAAAVCALVLLTGLHVRNPLVLNGGDSLLRRLLLWSVFLPLGTGMAMGANGTRVETAGSADARDGGQLLHPAAVGLLVQPVVVYVANATVKLRGDAWTDGTAVAMVFSLDSFTVLFGDALAGRPRVLAALGVGWLALLCCAPALVATTGRTRALVVGAFAAAHTGMALTLPSGCSPWSA
;
A
#
# COMPACT_ATOMS: atom_id res chain seq x y z
N MET A 1 -22.05 3.69 2.87
CA MET A 1 -20.74 3.93 2.23
C MET A 1 -20.91 5.01 1.18
N ASP A 2 -19.96 5.94 1.06
CA ASP A 2 -19.96 6.94 -0.01
C ASP A 2 -19.45 6.32 -1.33
N PRO A 3 -20.25 6.31 -2.42
CA PRO A 3 -19.82 5.80 -3.72
C PRO A 3 -18.57 6.51 -4.27
N ARG A 4 -18.39 7.81 -3.98
CA ARG A 4 -17.22 8.57 -4.43
C ARG A 4 -15.93 8.05 -3.81
N ALA A 5 -16.00 7.68 -2.53
CA ALA A 5 -14.88 7.08 -1.81
C ALA A 5 -14.50 5.70 -2.39
N LEU A 6 -15.48 4.91 -2.85
CA LEU A 6 -15.22 3.60 -3.49
C LEU A 6 -14.58 3.77 -4.87
N VAL A 7 -15.01 4.75 -5.66
CA VAL A 7 -14.36 5.08 -6.95
C VAL A 7 -12.92 5.56 -6.70
N ALA A 8 -12.72 6.48 -5.75
CA ALA A 8 -11.39 6.97 -5.40
C ALA A 8 -10.47 5.83 -4.92
N LEU A 9 -10.95 4.97 -4.02
CA LEU A 9 -10.22 3.79 -3.56
C LEU A 9 -9.78 2.92 -4.75
N ARG A 10 -10.71 2.60 -5.65
CA ARG A 10 -10.43 1.77 -6.82
C ARG A 10 -9.36 2.38 -7.74
N VAL A 11 -9.49 3.67 -8.05
CA VAL A 11 -8.54 4.40 -8.91
C VAL A 11 -7.16 4.47 -8.25
N VAL A 12 -7.09 4.83 -6.97
CA VAL A 12 -5.83 4.91 -6.22
C VAL A 12 -5.17 3.55 -6.12
N LEU A 13 -5.92 2.47 -5.83
CA LEU A 13 -5.37 1.11 -5.78
C LEU A 13 -4.84 0.64 -7.13
N GLY A 14 -5.60 0.84 -8.20
CA GLY A 14 -5.18 0.49 -9.55
C GLY A 14 -3.94 1.28 -9.99
N ALA A 15 -3.92 2.60 -9.75
CA ALA A 15 -2.77 3.45 -10.05
C ALA A 15 -1.53 3.08 -9.24
N THR A 16 -1.69 2.80 -7.95
CA THR A 16 -0.58 2.34 -7.08
C THR A 16 0.00 1.04 -7.59
N LEU A 17 -0.85 0.07 -7.97
CA LEU A 17 -0.41 -1.20 -8.52
C LEU A 17 0.28 -1.04 -9.89
N LEU A 18 -0.19 -0.12 -10.74
CA LEU A 18 0.48 0.22 -12.00
C LEU A 18 1.88 0.79 -11.76
N VAL A 19 2.00 1.75 -10.83
CA VAL A 19 3.31 2.33 -10.49
C VAL A 19 4.24 1.27 -9.91
N ASP A 20 3.75 0.43 -8.99
CA ASP A 20 4.53 -0.67 -8.40
C ASP A 20 5.08 -1.63 -9.47
N VAL A 21 4.21 -2.13 -10.36
CA VAL A 21 4.64 -3.09 -11.39
C VAL A 21 5.60 -2.45 -12.40
N CYS A 22 5.40 -1.19 -12.78
CA CYS A 22 6.29 -0.46 -13.68
C CYS A 22 7.68 -0.25 -13.05
N LEU A 23 7.75 0.12 -11.77
CA LEU A 23 9.02 0.30 -11.07
C LEU A 23 9.76 -1.03 -10.92
N ARG A 24 9.06 -2.10 -10.54
CA ARG A 24 9.64 -3.45 -10.40
C ARG A 24 10.06 -4.04 -11.74
N ALA A 25 9.35 -3.72 -12.84
CA ALA A 25 9.65 -4.22 -14.17
C ALA A 25 11.06 -3.82 -14.64
N ARG A 26 11.56 -2.65 -14.21
CA ARG A 26 12.92 -2.15 -14.52
C ARG A 26 14.03 -3.11 -14.08
N PHE A 27 13.76 -3.90 -13.04
CA PHE A 27 14.71 -4.85 -12.45
C PHE A 27 14.17 -6.28 -12.48
N LEU A 28 13.26 -6.58 -13.42
CA LEU A 28 12.55 -7.85 -13.50
C LEU A 28 13.51 -9.04 -13.56
N ARG A 29 14.48 -8.99 -14.48
CA ARG A 29 15.46 -10.06 -14.66
C ARG A 29 16.29 -10.29 -13.39
N PHE A 30 16.75 -9.20 -12.78
CA PHE A 30 17.61 -9.25 -11.61
C PHE A 30 16.91 -9.83 -10.36
N PHE A 31 15.66 -9.45 -10.09
CA PHE A 31 14.98 -9.86 -8.85
C PHE A 31 14.02 -11.05 -8.99
N TYR A 32 13.51 -11.35 -10.18
CA TYR A 32 12.36 -12.25 -10.32
C TYR A 32 12.60 -13.44 -11.27
N THR A 33 13.80 -13.60 -11.84
CA THR A 33 14.13 -14.70 -12.77
C THR A 33 15.18 -15.64 -12.21
N ASP A 34 15.36 -16.82 -12.83
CA ASP A 34 16.40 -17.78 -12.44
C ASP A 34 17.82 -17.29 -12.74
N THR A 35 17.98 -16.31 -13.62
CA THR A 35 19.28 -15.67 -13.90
C THR A 35 19.61 -14.54 -12.93
N GLY A 36 18.69 -14.21 -12.03
CA GLY A 36 18.81 -13.14 -11.07
C GLY A 36 19.42 -13.56 -9.73
N VAL A 37 19.30 -12.70 -8.73
CA VAL A 37 19.88 -12.88 -7.39
C VAL A 37 19.16 -13.93 -6.53
N LEU A 38 17.93 -14.31 -6.91
CA LEU A 38 17.15 -15.32 -6.20
C LEU A 38 16.57 -16.33 -7.20
N PRO A 39 17.37 -17.32 -7.66
CA PRO A 39 16.86 -18.42 -8.47
C PRO A 39 15.81 -19.25 -7.72
N ARG A 40 14.90 -19.91 -8.43
CA ARG A 40 13.82 -20.71 -7.83
C ARG A 40 14.33 -21.87 -6.96
N SER A 41 15.50 -22.43 -7.27
CA SER A 41 16.14 -23.47 -6.43
C SER A 41 16.46 -22.94 -5.03
N VAL A 42 17.07 -21.76 -4.96
CA VAL A 42 17.40 -21.08 -3.69
C VAL A 42 16.14 -20.64 -2.95
N LEU A 43 15.12 -20.18 -3.68
CA LEU A 43 13.81 -19.86 -3.09
C LEU A 43 13.17 -21.09 -2.44
N ALA A 44 13.22 -22.25 -3.09
CA ALA A 44 12.68 -23.51 -2.57
C ALA A 44 13.44 -24.01 -1.34
N GLU A 45 14.76 -23.83 -1.29
CA GLU A 45 15.58 -24.18 -0.13
C GLU A 45 15.27 -23.29 1.09
N ARG A 46 15.21 -21.97 0.87
CA ARG A 46 15.07 -20.99 1.97
C ARG A 46 13.63 -20.78 2.42
N PHE A 47 12.66 -21.01 1.53
CA PHE A 47 11.24 -20.76 1.76
C PHE A 47 10.35 -21.89 1.18
N PRO A 48 10.51 -23.14 1.66
CA PRO A 48 9.93 -24.33 1.03
C PRO A 48 8.39 -24.30 0.98
N THR A 49 7.74 -23.73 2.00
CA THR A 49 6.27 -23.68 2.10
C THR A 49 5.63 -22.77 1.06
N VAL A 50 6.31 -21.71 0.64
CA VAL A 50 5.74 -20.71 -0.28
C VAL A 50 6.29 -20.84 -1.70
N ALA A 51 7.46 -21.47 -1.87
CA ALA A 51 8.09 -21.63 -3.18
C ALA A 51 7.21 -22.37 -4.21
N HIS A 52 6.36 -23.30 -3.76
CA HIS A 52 5.46 -24.07 -4.64
C HIS A 52 4.09 -23.43 -4.86
N ALA A 53 3.77 -22.34 -4.16
CA ALA A 53 2.43 -21.76 -4.12
C ALA A 53 2.25 -20.54 -5.05
N SER A 54 3.19 -20.28 -5.98
CA SER A 54 3.18 -19.08 -6.82
C SER A 54 3.16 -19.38 -8.32
N LEU A 55 2.34 -18.64 -9.07
CA LEU A 55 2.36 -18.66 -10.53
C LEU A 55 3.74 -18.26 -11.10
N TYR A 56 4.47 -17.40 -10.38
CA TYR A 56 5.80 -16.93 -10.77
C TYR A 56 6.89 -17.99 -10.57
N THR A 57 6.62 -19.09 -9.88
CA THR A 57 7.58 -20.18 -9.69
C THR A 57 7.37 -21.35 -10.64
N LEU A 58 6.30 -21.34 -11.44
CA LEU A 58 6.04 -22.37 -12.47
C LEU A 58 7.18 -22.46 -13.49
N THR A 59 7.68 -21.32 -13.96
CA THR A 59 8.86 -21.24 -14.82
C THR A 59 9.76 -20.10 -14.36
N GLY A 60 11.07 -20.23 -14.59
CA GLY A 60 12.06 -19.22 -14.19
C GLY A 60 12.52 -18.33 -15.33
N GLY A 61 11.90 -18.45 -16.50
CA GLY A 61 12.25 -17.70 -17.69
C GLY A 61 11.73 -16.26 -17.64
N ASP A 62 12.55 -15.35 -18.16
CA ASP A 62 12.25 -13.91 -18.20
C ASP A 62 10.92 -13.61 -18.88
N TRP A 63 10.59 -14.35 -19.95
CA TRP A 63 9.36 -14.16 -20.72
C TRP A 63 8.11 -14.44 -19.88
N TRP A 64 8.13 -15.44 -19.00
CA TRP A 64 6.98 -15.82 -18.17
C TRP A 64 6.72 -14.78 -17.09
N VAL A 65 7.80 -14.32 -16.46
CA VAL A 65 7.72 -13.24 -15.46
C VAL A 65 7.23 -11.96 -16.13
N ALA A 66 7.77 -11.59 -17.30
CA ALA A 66 7.31 -10.43 -18.06
C ALA A 66 5.82 -10.51 -18.44
N PHE A 67 5.36 -11.70 -18.86
CA PHE A 67 3.95 -11.96 -19.13
C PHE A 67 3.06 -11.73 -17.90
N LEU A 68 3.45 -12.25 -16.73
CA LEU A 68 2.68 -12.06 -15.50
C LEU A 68 2.70 -10.59 -15.01
N PHE A 69 3.81 -9.86 -15.23
CA PHE A 69 3.87 -8.42 -14.98
C PHE A 69 2.90 -7.65 -15.90
N ALA A 70 2.89 -7.97 -17.19
CA ALA A 70 1.96 -7.37 -18.15
C ALA A 70 0.49 -7.65 -17.75
N LEU A 71 0.18 -8.89 -17.35
CA LEU A 71 -1.16 -9.26 -16.88
C LEU A 71 -1.55 -8.49 -15.61
N THR A 72 -0.60 -8.27 -14.70
CA THR A 72 -0.79 -7.44 -13.50
C THR A 72 -1.11 -6.00 -13.89
N GLY A 73 -0.36 -5.44 -14.85
CA GLY A 73 -0.62 -4.11 -15.41
C GLY A 73 -2.01 -3.98 -16.05
N ILE A 74 -2.44 -4.99 -16.82
CA ILE A 74 -3.78 -5.03 -17.41
C ILE A 74 -4.86 -5.08 -16.32
N ALA A 75 -4.71 -5.94 -15.31
CA ALA A 75 -5.67 -6.00 -14.20
C ALA A 75 -5.75 -4.66 -13.45
N ALA A 76 -4.61 -4.01 -13.23
CA ALA A 76 -4.53 -2.69 -12.61
C ALA A 76 -5.19 -1.60 -13.47
N GLY A 77 -4.98 -1.61 -14.79
CA GLY A 77 -5.65 -0.72 -15.75
C GLY A 77 -7.17 -0.91 -15.75
N CYS A 78 -7.64 -2.16 -15.71
CA CYS A 78 -9.06 -2.49 -15.57
C CYS A 78 -9.66 -1.95 -14.27
N LEU A 79 -8.92 -2.01 -13.15
CA LEU A 79 -9.34 -1.37 -11.89
C LEU A 79 -9.48 0.14 -12.05
N VAL A 80 -8.48 0.83 -12.61
CA VAL A 80 -8.55 2.29 -12.83
C VAL A 80 -9.75 2.66 -13.70
N ALA A 81 -9.91 1.97 -14.85
CA ALA A 81 -10.99 2.21 -15.81
C ALA A 81 -12.39 1.83 -15.25
N GLY A 82 -12.45 1.04 -14.18
CA GLY A 82 -13.71 0.52 -13.66
C GLY A 82 -14.31 -0.59 -14.51
N TYR A 83 -13.48 -1.33 -15.26
CA TYR A 83 -13.89 -2.45 -16.11
C TYR A 83 -13.76 -3.78 -15.36
N ARG A 84 -14.86 -4.55 -15.30
CA ARG A 84 -14.95 -5.86 -14.58
C ARG A 84 -14.22 -5.86 -13.23
N THR A 85 -14.47 -4.83 -12.41
CA THR A 85 -13.68 -4.47 -11.23
C THR A 85 -13.48 -5.60 -10.23
N LYS A 86 -14.48 -6.45 -10.02
CA LYS A 86 -14.36 -7.65 -9.16
C LYS A 86 -13.34 -8.65 -9.70
N ALA A 87 -13.45 -9.02 -10.98
CA ALA A 87 -12.50 -9.93 -11.62
C ALA A 87 -11.10 -9.31 -11.66
N ALA A 88 -11.00 -8.02 -12.00
CA ALA A 88 -9.74 -7.30 -12.00
C ALA A 88 -9.09 -7.28 -10.60
N ALA A 89 -9.85 -7.05 -9.53
CA ALA A 89 -9.35 -7.09 -8.15
C ALA A 89 -8.85 -8.47 -7.74
N VAL A 90 -9.59 -9.54 -8.09
CA VAL A 90 -9.18 -10.92 -7.81
C VAL A 90 -7.92 -11.27 -8.59
N CYS A 91 -7.86 -10.99 -9.89
CA CYS A 91 -6.67 -11.21 -10.72
C CYS A 91 -5.47 -10.44 -10.17
N ALA A 92 -5.63 -9.14 -9.87
CA ALA A 92 -4.59 -8.31 -9.28
C ALA A 92 -4.08 -8.88 -7.94
N LEU A 93 -4.99 -9.33 -7.07
CA LEU A 93 -4.63 -9.92 -5.78
C LEU A 93 -3.81 -11.21 -5.95
N VAL A 94 -4.25 -12.12 -6.83
CA VAL A 94 -3.55 -13.39 -7.09
C VAL A 94 -2.17 -13.12 -7.68
N LEU A 95 -2.07 -12.27 -8.69
CA LEU A 95 -0.81 -11.94 -9.36
C LEU A 95 0.15 -11.22 -8.42
N LEU A 96 -0.31 -10.22 -7.67
CA LEU A 96 0.51 -9.50 -6.70
C LEU A 96 0.99 -10.43 -5.57
N THR A 97 0.12 -11.32 -5.09
CA THR A 97 0.52 -12.32 -4.07
C THR A 97 1.58 -13.26 -4.62
N GLY A 98 1.41 -13.75 -5.85
CA GLY A 98 2.42 -14.56 -6.52
C GLY A 98 3.76 -13.83 -6.69
N LEU A 99 3.72 -12.54 -7.06
CA LEU A 99 4.90 -11.69 -7.21
C LEU A 99 5.64 -11.54 -5.88
N HIS A 100 4.92 -11.29 -4.79
CA HIS A 100 5.49 -11.18 -3.45
C HIS A 100 6.13 -12.49 -2.98
N VAL A 101 5.51 -13.63 -3.28
CA VAL A 101 6.08 -14.95 -2.97
C VAL A 101 7.34 -15.24 -3.78
N ARG A 102 7.43 -14.74 -5.03
CA ARG A 102 8.60 -14.97 -5.90
C ARG A 102 9.88 -14.37 -5.32
N ASN A 103 9.78 -13.25 -4.61
CA ASN A 103 10.93 -12.66 -3.93
C ASN A 103 10.49 -11.95 -2.63
N PRO A 104 10.44 -12.68 -1.49
CA PRO A 104 10.08 -12.11 -0.20
C PRO A 104 11.10 -11.09 0.34
N LEU A 105 12.34 -11.14 -0.15
CA LEU A 105 13.47 -10.36 0.37
C LEU A 105 13.44 -8.88 -0.04
N VAL A 106 12.68 -8.55 -1.09
CA VAL A 106 12.55 -7.18 -1.61
C VAL A 106 11.23 -6.51 -1.18
N LEU A 107 10.51 -7.10 -0.24
CA LEU A 107 9.22 -6.61 0.22
C LEU A 107 9.36 -5.61 1.37
N ASN A 108 8.46 -4.63 1.40
CA ASN A 108 8.36 -3.65 2.47
C ASN A 108 6.93 -3.61 3.07
N GLY A 109 6.73 -2.72 4.05
CA GLY A 109 5.43 -2.55 4.72
C GLY A 109 4.30 -2.12 3.78
N GLY A 110 4.61 -1.32 2.76
CA GLY A 110 3.68 -0.86 1.73
C GLY A 110 3.14 -2.01 0.89
N ASP A 111 3.98 -2.96 0.50
CA ASP A 111 3.59 -4.15 -0.28
C ASP A 111 2.55 -4.99 0.46
N SER A 112 2.78 -5.16 1.76
CA SER A 112 1.85 -5.88 2.63
C SER A 112 0.52 -5.13 2.79
N LEU A 113 0.56 -3.80 2.87
CA LEU A 113 -0.65 -2.98 2.95
C LEU A 113 -1.45 -3.01 1.64
N LEU A 114 -0.77 -2.86 0.48
CA LEU A 114 -1.39 -2.94 -0.83
C LEU A 114 -2.11 -4.28 -1.05
N ARG A 115 -1.46 -5.39 -0.69
CA ARG A 115 -2.07 -6.72 -0.77
C ARG A 115 -3.33 -6.86 0.09
N ARG A 116 -3.31 -6.34 1.33
CA ARG A 116 -4.50 -6.35 2.22
C ARG A 116 -5.60 -5.42 1.71
N LEU A 117 -5.26 -4.25 1.18
CA LEU A 117 -6.21 -3.34 0.55
C LEU A 117 -6.92 -3.99 -0.65
N LEU A 118 -6.17 -4.68 -1.52
CA LEU A 118 -6.75 -5.44 -2.63
C LEU A 118 -7.65 -6.56 -2.13
N LEU A 119 -7.24 -7.30 -1.09
CA LEU A 119 -8.06 -8.35 -0.47
C LEU A 119 -9.41 -7.80 -0.01
N TRP A 120 -9.43 -6.71 0.76
CA TRP A 120 -10.68 -6.10 1.19
C TRP A 120 -11.53 -5.61 0.01
N SER A 121 -10.87 -5.08 -1.02
CA SER A 121 -11.53 -4.55 -2.22
C SER A 121 -12.24 -5.62 -3.04
N VAL A 122 -11.78 -6.88 -3.01
CA VAL A 122 -12.48 -8.03 -3.64
C VAL A 122 -13.91 -8.18 -3.11
N PHE A 123 -14.13 -7.89 -1.82
CA PHE A 123 -15.44 -8.02 -1.20
C PHE A 123 -16.30 -6.75 -1.35
N LEU A 124 -15.70 -5.58 -1.57
CA LEU A 124 -16.41 -4.31 -1.70
C LEU A 124 -17.08 -4.11 -3.07
N PRO A 125 -18.25 -3.47 -3.15
CA PRO A 125 -18.89 -3.12 -4.42
C PRO A 125 -18.17 -1.93 -5.08
N LEU A 126 -17.01 -2.16 -5.71
CA LEU A 126 -16.15 -1.12 -6.33
C LEU A 126 -16.79 -0.37 -7.53
N GLY A 127 -18.01 -0.76 -7.94
CA GLY A 127 -18.75 -0.18 -9.05
C GLY A 127 -18.13 -0.45 -10.43
N THR A 128 -18.80 0.04 -11.47
CA THR A 128 -18.35 0.01 -12.87
C THR A 128 -18.28 1.44 -13.42
N GLY A 129 -17.29 1.74 -14.27
CA GLY A 129 -17.11 3.05 -14.93
C GLY A 129 -16.33 4.11 -14.15
N MET A 130 -15.83 5.14 -14.85
CA MET A 130 -15.03 6.27 -14.34
C MET A 130 -15.86 7.43 -13.75
N ALA A 131 -17.18 7.31 -13.66
CA ALA A 131 -18.04 8.45 -13.39
C ALA A 131 -17.91 8.98 -11.95
N MET A 132 -17.10 10.03 -11.81
CA MET A 132 -17.27 11.06 -10.79
C MET A 132 -18.52 11.88 -11.16
N GLY A 133 -19.71 11.34 -10.90
CA GLY A 133 -20.96 12.06 -11.15
C GLY A 133 -21.17 13.17 -10.13
N ALA A 134 -20.90 14.41 -10.53
CA ALA A 134 -21.31 15.63 -9.82
C ALA A 134 -22.84 15.87 -9.89
N ASN A 135 -23.56 15.15 -10.74
CA ASN A 135 -25.02 15.16 -10.79
C ASN A 135 -25.59 13.83 -10.29
N GLY A 136 -26.61 13.92 -9.44
CA GLY A 136 -27.30 12.82 -8.76
C GLY A 136 -28.03 11.82 -9.65
N THR A 137 -27.57 11.56 -10.86
CA THR A 137 -27.98 10.40 -11.63
C THR A 137 -27.33 9.18 -10.99
N ARG A 138 -28.14 8.53 -10.15
CA ARG A 138 -27.95 7.18 -9.58
C ARG A 138 -27.07 6.35 -10.51
N VAL A 139 -25.83 6.14 -10.10
CA VAL A 139 -25.00 5.08 -10.67
C VAL A 139 -25.82 3.82 -10.45
N GLU A 140 -26.39 3.28 -11.53
CA GLU A 140 -26.97 1.95 -11.52
C GLU A 140 -25.82 0.96 -11.27
N THR A 141 -25.48 0.82 -10.00
CA THR A 141 -24.81 -0.38 -9.53
C THR A 141 -25.78 -1.51 -9.86
N ALA A 142 -25.40 -2.35 -10.83
CA ALA A 142 -26.11 -3.54 -11.29
C ALA A 142 -26.19 -4.66 -10.22
N GLY A 143 -26.52 -4.27 -8.99
CA GLY A 143 -26.83 -5.09 -7.81
C GLY A 143 -27.79 -4.38 -6.84
N SER A 144 -28.43 -3.29 -7.27
CA SER A 144 -29.31 -2.45 -6.42
C SER A 144 -30.68 -3.06 -6.10
N ALA A 145 -30.94 -4.33 -6.43
CA ALA A 145 -32.17 -5.01 -6.04
C ALA A 145 -32.17 -5.38 -4.54
N ASP A 146 -31.00 -5.50 -3.91
CA ASP A 146 -30.86 -6.00 -2.53
C ASP A 146 -30.64 -4.90 -1.47
N ALA A 147 -30.59 -3.62 -1.90
CA ALA A 147 -30.26 -2.49 -1.03
C ALA A 147 -31.50 -1.74 -0.48
N ARG A 148 -32.70 -2.33 -0.59
CA ARG A 148 -33.96 -1.68 -0.18
C ARG A 148 -34.54 -2.20 1.13
N ASP A 149 -33.86 -3.09 1.84
CA ASP A 149 -34.38 -3.59 3.11
C ASP A 149 -33.32 -3.60 4.23
N GLY A 150 -33.74 -3.13 5.40
CA GLY A 150 -33.16 -3.46 6.70
C GLY A 150 -31.68 -3.15 7.00
N GLY A 151 -31.40 -1.95 7.50
CA GLY A 151 -30.25 -1.68 8.38
C GLY A 151 -28.92 -1.40 7.68
N GLN A 152 -28.26 -0.30 8.02
CA GLN A 152 -26.87 -0.02 7.68
C GLN A 152 -25.93 -0.98 8.43
N LEU A 153 -25.98 -2.27 8.13
CA LEU A 153 -24.97 -3.20 8.59
C LEU A 153 -23.67 -2.80 7.89
N LEU A 154 -22.69 -2.35 8.69
CA LEU A 154 -21.35 -2.03 8.22
C LEU A 154 -20.76 -3.29 7.58
N HIS A 155 -20.62 -3.29 6.25
CA HIS A 155 -20.04 -4.41 5.53
C HIS A 155 -18.66 -4.76 6.14
N PRO A 156 -18.37 -6.00 6.55
CA PRO A 156 -17.14 -6.35 7.28
C PRO A 156 -15.87 -5.92 6.56
N ALA A 157 -15.85 -6.03 5.23
CA ALA A 157 -14.72 -5.56 4.42
C ALA A 157 -14.46 -4.05 4.51
N ALA A 158 -15.49 -3.24 4.72
CA ALA A 158 -15.35 -1.80 4.95
C ALA A 158 -14.70 -1.50 6.29
N VAL A 159 -15.15 -2.22 7.32
CA VAL A 159 -14.60 -2.13 8.66
C VAL A 159 -13.13 -2.53 8.61
N GLY A 160 -12.81 -3.65 7.97
CA GLY A 160 -11.43 -4.09 7.74
C GLY A 160 -10.58 -3.03 7.02
N LEU A 161 -11.12 -2.40 5.97
CA LEU A 161 -10.44 -1.33 5.22
C LEU A 161 -10.09 -0.12 6.10
N LEU A 162 -10.99 0.28 7.00
CA LEU A 162 -10.83 1.44 7.88
C LEU A 162 -10.00 1.14 9.13
N VAL A 163 -10.12 -0.07 9.68
CA VAL A 163 -9.45 -0.49 10.91
C VAL A 163 -8.00 -0.90 10.65
N GLN A 164 -7.69 -1.50 9.50
CA GLN A 164 -6.33 -1.97 9.22
C GLN A 164 -5.23 -0.90 9.36
N PRO A 165 -5.38 0.38 8.92
CA PRO A 165 -4.31 1.37 9.07
C PRO A 165 -4.16 1.75 10.55
N VAL A 166 -5.27 1.80 11.30
CA VAL A 166 -5.26 2.03 12.75
C VAL A 166 -4.47 0.94 13.45
N VAL A 167 -4.72 -0.33 13.13
CA VAL A 167 -3.97 -1.46 13.70
C VAL A 167 -2.48 -1.34 13.38
N VAL A 168 -2.13 -1.01 12.13
CA VAL A 168 -0.72 -0.81 11.73
C VAL A 168 -0.08 0.34 12.51
N TYR A 169 -0.75 1.48 12.63
CA TYR A 169 -0.20 2.64 13.34
C TYR A 169 -0.10 2.41 14.84
N VAL A 170 -1.08 1.76 15.48
CA VAL A 170 -1.04 1.43 16.91
C VAL A 170 0.04 0.40 17.21
N ALA A 171 0.20 -0.62 16.36
CA ALA A 171 1.31 -1.57 16.49
C ALA A 171 2.66 -0.85 16.35
N ASN A 172 2.77 0.07 15.39
CA ASN A 172 3.97 0.87 15.18
C ASN A 172 4.26 1.80 16.37
N ALA A 173 3.23 2.42 16.96
CA ALA A 173 3.34 3.20 18.19
C ALA A 173 3.86 2.34 19.34
N THR A 174 3.26 1.16 19.55
CA THR A 174 3.65 0.23 20.62
C THR A 174 5.12 -0.16 20.52
N VAL A 175 5.61 -0.47 19.31
CA VAL A 175 7.03 -0.81 19.09
C VAL A 175 7.93 0.40 19.36
N LYS A 176 7.54 1.59 18.90
CA LYS A 176 8.34 2.81 19.09
C LYS A 176 8.37 3.30 20.54
N LEU A 177 7.25 3.23 21.25
CA LEU A 177 7.16 3.60 22.67
C LEU A 177 8.02 2.71 23.59
N ARG A 178 8.43 1.53 23.13
CA ARG A 178 9.34 0.63 23.85
C ARG A 178 10.83 0.93 23.60
N GLY A 179 11.15 1.81 22.66
CA GLY A 179 12.53 2.13 22.29
C GLY A 179 12.93 3.54 22.75
N ASP A 180 13.99 3.61 23.54
CA ASP A 180 14.47 4.87 24.16
C ASP A 180 14.71 5.98 23.13
N ALA A 181 15.26 5.66 21.96
CA ALA A 181 15.52 6.64 20.91
C ALA A 181 14.25 7.38 20.43
N TRP A 182 13.09 6.72 20.43
CA TRP A 182 11.84 7.37 20.01
C TRP A 182 11.23 8.23 21.12
N THR A 183 11.32 7.78 22.38
CA THR A 183 10.83 8.53 23.54
C THR A 183 11.70 9.74 23.84
N ASP A 184 13.00 9.64 23.61
CA ASP A 184 13.98 10.72 23.80
C ASP A 184 13.99 11.71 22.63
N GLY A 185 13.23 11.44 21.56
CA GLY A 185 13.15 12.30 20.37
C GLY A 185 14.40 12.27 19.50
N THR A 186 15.33 11.34 19.73
CA THR A 186 16.61 11.26 19.00
C THR A 186 16.53 10.37 17.75
N ALA A 187 15.53 9.49 17.66
CA ALA A 187 15.41 8.49 16.60
C ALA A 187 15.43 9.07 15.17
N VAL A 188 14.67 10.15 14.92
CA VAL A 188 14.63 10.75 13.58
C VAL A 188 15.96 11.42 13.25
N ALA A 189 16.62 12.06 14.22
CA ALA A 189 17.94 12.63 14.02
C ALA A 189 18.99 11.55 13.70
N MET A 190 18.92 10.39 14.35
CA MET A 190 19.79 9.25 14.03
C MET A 190 19.60 8.78 12.59
N VAL A 191 18.35 8.64 12.11
CA VAL A 191 18.08 8.23 10.71
C VAL A 191 18.67 9.22 9.72
N PHE A 192 18.52 10.52 9.98
CA PHE A 192 19.04 11.58 9.10
C PHE A 192 20.56 11.76 9.18
N SER A 193 21.22 11.25 10.23
CA SER A 193 22.69 11.24 10.31
C SER A 193 23.35 10.15 9.46
N LEU A 194 22.55 9.24 8.90
CA LEU A 194 23.03 8.26 7.93
C LEU A 194 22.94 8.89 6.55
N ASP A 195 24.09 9.29 5.98
CA ASP A 195 24.18 10.00 4.70
C ASP A 195 23.47 9.28 3.53
N SER A 196 23.23 7.97 3.64
CA SER A 196 22.51 7.17 2.62
C SER A 196 20.98 7.21 2.74
N PHE A 197 20.42 7.94 3.71
CA PHE A 197 18.98 7.93 4.05
C PHE A 197 18.28 9.28 3.88
N THR A 198 18.91 10.25 3.24
CA THR A 198 18.26 11.52 2.88
C THR A 198 18.04 11.62 1.37
N VAL A 199 16.93 12.25 0.95
CA VAL A 199 16.63 12.58 -0.46
C VAL A 199 15.97 13.95 -0.54
N LEU A 200 16.10 14.63 -1.68
CA LEU A 200 15.48 15.94 -1.96
C LEU A 200 15.72 16.98 -0.85
N PHE A 201 14.71 17.24 -0.01
CA PHE A 201 14.79 18.21 1.09
C PHE A 201 15.44 17.63 2.36
N GLY A 202 15.82 16.36 2.34
CA GLY A 202 16.40 15.63 3.48
C GLY A 202 17.69 16.27 3.99
N ASP A 203 18.61 16.64 3.09
CA ASP A 203 19.91 17.22 3.45
C ASP A 203 19.77 18.59 4.13
N ALA A 204 18.84 19.40 3.65
CA ALA A 204 18.52 20.70 4.26
C ALA A 204 17.94 20.56 5.68
N LEU A 205 17.28 19.44 5.97
CA LEU A 205 16.68 19.15 7.26
C LEU A 205 17.65 18.44 8.22
N ALA A 206 18.60 17.67 7.70
CA ALA A 206 19.59 16.89 8.47
C ALA A 206 20.38 17.78 9.44
N GLY A 207 20.71 19.01 9.04
CA GLY A 207 21.41 19.99 9.90
C GLY A 207 20.58 20.62 11.02
N ARG A 208 19.31 20.21 11.22
CA ARG A 208 18.37 20.83 12.17
C ARG A 208 17.85 19.84 13.21
N PRO A 209 18.67 19.40 14.18
CA PRO A 209 18.33 18.32 15.12
C PRO A 209 17.09 18.60 15.98
N ARG A 210 16.85 19.86 16.37
CA ARG A 210 15.64 20.24 17.13
C ARG A 210 14.36 20.06 16.31
N VAL A 211 14.42 20.34 15.00
CA VAL A 211 13.28 20.14 14.10
C VAL A 211 13.04 18.65 13.90
N LEU A 212 14.11 17.87 13.69
CA LEU A 212 14.02 16.42 13.57
C LEU A 212 13.43 15.76 14.83
N ALA A 213 13.83 16.22 16.02
CA ALA A 213 13.26 15.76 17.28
C ALA A 213 11.76 16.08 17.39
N ALA A 214 11.37 17.32 17.07
CA ALA A 214 9.96 17.72 17.05
C ALA A 214 9.12 16.90 16.04
N LEU A 215 9.67 16.61 14.86
CA LEU A 215 9.03 15.75 13.86
C LEU A 215 8.90 14.30 14.36
N GLY A 216 9.91 13.78 15.05
CA GLY A 216 9.87 12.44 15.65
C GLY A 216 8.79 12.30 16.73
N VAL A 217 8.75 13.25 17.67
CA VAL A 217 7.71 13.30 18.70
C VAL A 217 6.33 13.52 18.07
N GLY A 218 6.21 14.42 17.09
CA GLY A 218 4.96 14.66 16.37
C GLY A 218 4.46 13.42 15.63
N TRP A 219 5.35 12.68 14.97
CA TRP A 219 5.01 11.41 14.33
C TRP A 219 4.53 10.38 15.37
N LEU A 220 5.23 10.23 16.50
CA LEU A 220 4.83 9.31 17.56
C LEU A 220 3.45 9.67 18.15
N ALA A 221 3.20 10.96 18.40
CA ALA A 221 1.90 11.45 18.84
C ALA A 221 0.79 11.13 17.83
N LEU A 222 1.05 11.35 16.53
CA LEU A 222 0.10 10.99 15.47
C LEU A 222 -0.22 9.49 15.49
N LEU A 223 0.78 8.62 15.63
CA LEU A 223 0.56 7.17 15.71
C LEU A 223 -0.32 6.79 16.90
N CYS A 224 -0.09 7.38 18.08
CA CYS A 224 -0.93 7.17 19.26
C CYS A 224 -2.38 7.66 19.04
N CYS A 225 -2.56 8.73 18.26
CA CYS A 225 -3.86 9.27 17.88
C CYS A 225 -4.52 8.53 16.70
N ALA A 226 -3.92 7.46 16.15
CA ALA A 226 -4.51 6.70 15.04
C ALA A 226 -5.96 6.24 15.26
N PRO A 227 -6.42 5.82 16.47
CA PRO A 227 -7.83 5.48 16.70
C PRO A 227 -8.81 6.62 16.36
N ALA A 228 -8.36 7.88 16.42
CA ALA A 228 -9.17 9.03 16.03
C ALA A 228 -9.58 9.00 14.55
N LEU A 229 -8.84 8.30 13.67
CA LEU A 229 -9.21 8.12 12.25
C LEU A 229 -10.59 7.45 12.09
N VAL A 230 -10.95 6.56 13.01
CA VAL A 230 -12.23 5.84 13.00
C VAL A 230 -13.22 6.45 14.00
N ALA A 231 -12.75 6.92 15.16
CA ALA A 231 -13.60 7.48 16.21
C ALA A 231 -14.20 8.86 15.87
N THR A 232 -13.58 9.61 14.95
CA THR A 232 -14.05 10.95 14.57
C THR A 232 -14.78 10.97 13.23
N THR A 233 -15.60 12.00 13.01
CA THR A 233 -16.33 12.22 11.75
C THR A 233 -16.20 13.68 11.28
N GLY A 234 -16.66 13.97 10.06
CA GLY A 234 -16.70 15.33 9.51
C GLY A 234 -15.32 16.00 9.42
N ARG A 235 -15.27 17.28 9.82
CA ARG A 235 -14.07 18.13 9.73
C ARG A 235 -12.92 17.60 10.60
N THR A 236 -13.21 17.10 11.80
CA THR A 236 -12.20 16.54 12.70
C THR A 236 -11.50 15.34 12.06
N ARG A 237 -12.25 14.43 11.45
CA ARG A 237 -11.65 13.31 10.71
C ARG A 237 -10.80 13.79 9.54
N ALA A 238 -11.27 14.79 8.80
CA ALA A 238 -10.51 15.36 7.69
C ALA A 238 -9.17 15.97 8.16
N LEU A 239 -9.14 16.63 9.32
CA LEU A 239 -7.92 17.15 9.93
C LEU A 239 -6.96 16.03 10.33
N VAL A 240 -7.45 14.98 10.99
CA VAL A 240 -6.62 13.83 11.38
C VAL A 240 -6.04 13.14 10.14
N VAL A 241 -6.87 12.86 9.13
CA VAL A 241 -6.42 12.29 7.84
C VAL A 241 -5.38 13.20 7.17
N GLY A 242 -5.63 14.51 7.16
CA GLY A 242 -4.70 15.51 6.61
C GLY A 242 -3.35 15.51 7.32
N ALA A 243 -3.33 15.38 8.66
CA ALA A 243 -2.10 15.30 9.44
C ALA A 243 -1.29 14.04 9.11
N PHE A 244 -1.95 12.87 9.01
CA PHE A 244 -1.30 11.63 8.57
C PHE A 244 -0.77 11.76 7.14
N ALA A 245 -1.56 12.31 6.22
CA ALA A 245 -1.16 12.50 4.83
C ALA A 245 0.04 13.45 4.70
N ALA A 246 0.05 14.56 5.45
CA ALA A 246 1.16 15.50 5.50
C ALA A 246 2.43 14.85 6.06
N ALA A 247 2.33 14.06 7.13
CA ALA A 247 3.47 13.34 7.68
C ALA A 247 4.07 12.33 6.68
N HIS A 248 3.24 11.54 6.00
CA HIS A 248 3.72 10.61 4.97
C HIS A 248 4.32 11.32 3.75
N THR A 249 3.73 12.43 3.34
CA THR A 249 4.26 13.25 2.23
C THR A 249 5.60 13.86 2.62
N GLY A 250 5.73 14.38 3.85
CA GLY A 250 6.99 14.87 4.40
C GLY A 250 8.07 13.79 4.38
N MET A 251 7.76 12.59 4.89
CA MET A 251 8.68 11.44 4.82
C MET A 251 9.08 11.10 3.39
N ALA A 252 8.14 11.06 2.44
CA ALA A 252 8.44 10.76 1.03
C ALA A 252 9.33 11.82 0.36
N LEU A 253 9.29 13.07 0.85
CA LEU A 253 10.08 14.20 0.35
C LEU A 253 11.46 14.34 1.03
N THR A 254 11.72 13.60 2.10
CA THR A 254 12.97 13.74 2.88
C THR A 254 13.73 12.43 3.05
N LEU A 255 13.03 11.30 3.03
CA LEU A 255 13.59 9.96 3.22
C LEU A 255 13.37 9.14 1.94
N PRO A 256 14.33 8.28 1.56
CA PRO A 256 14.16 7.43 0.40
C PRO A 256 12.92 6.55 0.56
N SER A 257 12.00 6.74 -0.38
CA SER A 257 10.99 5.78 -0.79
C SER A 257 11.49 4.34 -0.73
N GLY A 258 10.83 3.36 -0.11
CA GLY A 258 11.14 1.94 -0.38
C GLY A 258 11.03 1.53 -1.87
N CYS A 259 10.55 2.44 -2.72
CA CYS A 259 10.54 2.36 -4.18
C CYS A 259 11.89 2.73 -4.86
N SER A 260 12.84 3.36 -4.16
CA SER A 260 14.13 3.79 -4.72
C SER A 260 15.39 3.32 -3.94
N PRO A 261 15.51 2.09 -3.41
CA PRO A 261 16.81 1.60 -2.94
C PRO A 261 17.86 1.45 -4.04
N TRP A 262 17.46 1.54 -5.31
CA TRP A 262 18.24 1.07 -6.46
C TRP A 262 18.60 2.19 -7.46
N SER A 263 18.41 3.45 -7.08
CA SER A 263 18.97 4.60 -7.80
C SER A 263 20.31 4.98 -7.17
N ALA A 264 21.31 4.13 -7.37
CA ALA A 264 22.72 4.45 -7.20
C ALA A 264 23.44 4.03 -8.47
#